data_AF-A0A1R0H3D6-F1
#
_entry.id   AF-A0A1R0H3D6-F1
#
_cell.length_a   1.000
_cell.length_b   1.000
_cell.length_c   1.000
_cell.angle_alpha   90.00
_cell.angle_beta   90.00
_cell.angle_gamma   90.00
#
_symmetry.space_group_name_H-M   'P 1'
#
loop_
_entity.id
_entity.type
_entity.pdbx_description
1 polymer ?
#
loop_
_entity_poly.entity_id
_entity_poly.type
_entity_poly.pdbx_seq_one_letter_code
_entity_poly.pdbx_strand_id
1 'polypeptide(L)'
;MTSGLQLNPLDYFQSLETIRSKSYEVFSLVKENKSKYFTVDESKLDQVADFIIELINRDYESVGAVPAHGRWRSFELPIKSKKCNKKDLINEHIEKWKLDVSLSNSEICRRVIDLFVVSVLLDAGAGSKWSYFDKDTNSSYKRTEGLGMACLRMFEAGIFSCQPDSPFQVDASIAFIPTTNLTTSYNSSYFKLKRS
;
A
#
# COMPACT_ATOMS: atom_id res chain seq x y z
N MET A 1 47.42 -2.71 -18.72
CA MET A 1 46.54 -3.83 -18.32
C MET A 1 45.46 -3.25 -17.42
N THR A 2 44.24 -3.16 -17.95
CA THR A 2 43.10 -2.49 -17.32
C THR A 2 42.67 -3.23 -16.06
N SER A 3 42.79 -2.57 -14.90
CA SER A 3 42.20 -3.04 -13.65
C SER A 3 40.68 -2.96 -13.80
N GLY A 4 40.05 -4.09 -14.14
CA GLY A 4 38.60 -4.21 -14.14
C GLY A 4 38.09 -3.98 -12.73
N LEU A 5 37.40 -2.86 -12.50
CA LEU A 5 36.63 -2.62 -11.29
C LEU A 5 35.62 -3.77 -11.17
N GLN A 6 35.88 -4.70 -10.25
CA GLN A 6 34.98 -5.77 -9.93
C GLN A 6 33.78 -5.16 -9.21
N LEU A 7 32.73 -4.81 -9.97
CA LEU A 7 31.48 -4.30 -9.42
C LEU A 7 30.96 -5.31 -8.40
N ASN A 8 30.59 -4.82 -7.22
CA ASN A 8 29.90 -5.62 -6.22
C ASN A 8 28.66 -6.25 -6.91
N PRO A 9 28.47 -7.58 -6.86
CA PRO A 9 27.33 -8.24 -7.49
C PRO A 9 25.98 -7.63 -7.09
N LEU A 10 25.86 -7.10 -5.87
CA LEU A 10 24.65 -6.41 -5.41
C LEU A 10 24.42 -5.10 -6.18
N ASP A 11 25.45 -4.28 -6.38
CA ASP A 11 25.35 -3.02 -7.12
C ASP A 11 24.97 -3.28 -8.58
N TYR A 12 25.50 -4.36 -9.17
CA TYR A 12 25.10 -4.82 -10.50
C TYR A 12 23.61 -5.16 -10.55
N PHE A 13 23.12 -6.08 -9.69
CA PHE A 13 21.71 -6.51 -9.71
C PHE A 13 20.72 -5.42 -9.28
N GLN A 14 21.14 -4.44 -8.49
CA GLN A 14 20.30 -3.31 -8.07
C GLN A 14 20.27 -2.17 -9.09
N SER A 15 21.18 -2.15 -10.08
CA SER A 15 21.19 -1.11 -11.10
C SER A 15 19.94 -1.18 -11.99
N LEU A 16 19.35 -0.01 -12.27
CA LEU A 16 18.18 0.10 -13.17
C LEU A 16 18.48 -0.44 -14.57
N GLU A 17 19.70 -0.26 -15.05
CA GLU A 17 20.16 -0.80 -16.32
C GLU A 17 20.09 -2.34 -16.34
N THR A 18 20.61 -2.99 -15.30
CA THR A 18 20.58 -4.45 -15.21
C THR A 18 19.15 -4.97 -15.06
N ILE A 19 18.33 -4.34 -14.20
CA ILE A 19 16.91 -4.71 -14.05
C ILE A 19 16.18 -4.61 -15.40
N ARG A 20 16.41 -3.53 -16.15
CA ARG A 20 15.80 -3.33 -17.48
C ARG A 20 16.28 -4.39 -18.46
N SER A 21 17.60 -4.60 -18.56
CA SER A 21 18.20 -5.60 -19.45
C SER A 21 17.65 -7.01 -19.18
N LYS A 22 17.62 -7.44 -17.91
CA LYS A 22 17.09 -8.76 -17.52
C LYS A 22 15.59 -8.90 -17.74
N SER A 23 14.82 -7.85 -17.52
CA SER A 23 13.39 -7.85 -17.85
C SER A 23 13.15 -8.01 -19.36
N TYR A 24 13.97 -7.37 -20.20
CA TYR A 24 13.91 -7.54 -21.65
C TYR A 24 14.28 -8.96 -22.09
N GLU A 25 15.27 -9.60 -21.47
CA GLU A 25 15.60 -11.00 -21.76
C GLU A 25 14.38 -11.91 -21.53
N VAL A 26 13.67 -11.74 -20.41
CA VAL A 26 12.43 -12.48 -20.11
C VAL A 26 11.35 -12.15 -21.14
N PHE A 27 11.14 -10.88 -21.47
CA PHE A 27 10.14 -10.46 -22.46
C PHE A 27 10.40 -11.09 -23.85
N SER A 28 11.65 -11.07 -24.32
CA SER A 28 12.03 -11.70 -25.59
C SER A 28 11.75 -13.19 -25.60
N LEU A 29 12.06 -13.91 -24.52
CA LEU A 29 11.74 -15.34 -24.39
C LEU A 29 10.24 -15.61 -24.47
N VAL A 30 9.41 -14.76 -23.85
CA VAL A 30 7.94 -14.88 -23.92
C VAL A 30 7.45 -14.61 -25.34
N LYS A 31 7.97 -13.56 -26.00
CA LYS A 31 7.62 -13.18 -27.37
C LYS A 31 7.98 -14.26 -28.40
N GLU A 32 9.10 -14.96 -28.18
CA GLU A 32 9.55 -16.08 -29.02
C GLU A 32 8.83 -17.41 -28.70
N ASN A 33 7.79 -17.41 -27.85
CA ASN A 33 7.08 -18.61 -27.38
C ASN A 33 8.00 -19.64 -26.69
N LYS A 34 9.10 -19.19 -26.07
CA LYS A 34 10.06 -20.04 -25.33
C LYS A 34 9.75 -20.10 -23.82
N SER A 35 8.72 -19.40 -23.36
CA SER A 35 8.26 -19.47 -21.97
C SER A 35 7.21 -20.55 -21.77
N LYS A 36 7.34 -21.33 -20.70
CA LYS A 36 6.33 -22.33 -20.29
C LYS A 36 5.16 -21.72 -19.53
N TYR A 37 5.32 -20.52 -18.97
CA TYR A 37 4.38 -19.94 -17.99
C TYR A 37 3.60 -18.75 -18.55
N PHE A 38 4.13 -18.08 -19.58
CA PHE A 38 3.56 -16.85 -20.10
C PHE A 38 3.46 -16.92 -21.63
N THR A 39 2.39 -16.32 -22.14
CA THR A 39 2.18 -16.07 -23.57
C THR A 39 1.82 -14.59 -23.72
N VAL A 40 2.37 -13.93 -24.73
CA VAL A 40 2.04 -12.54 -25.04
C VAL A 40 1.36 -12.48 -26.40
N ASP A 41 0.21 -11.81 -26.45
CA ASP A 41 -0.50 -11.50 -27.69
C ASP A 41 -0.45 -9.98 -27.89
N GLU A 42 0.51 -9.52 -28.69
CA GLU A 42 0.70 -8.08 -28.94
C GLU A 42 -0.48 -7.46 -29.70
N SER A 43 -1.29 -8.27 -30.41
CA SER A 43 -2.48 -7.78 -31.13
C SER A 43 -3.58 -7.27 -30.19
N LYS A 44 -3.50 -7.60 -28.89
CA LYS A 44 -4.44 -7.16 -27.86
C LYS A 44 -4.03 -5.85 -27.19
N LEU A 45 -2.81 -5.35 -27.41
CA LEU A 45 -2.29 -4.19 -26.68
C LEU A 45 -3.17 -2.95 -26.89
N ASP A 46 -3.62 -2.70 -28.12
CA ASP A 46 -4.50 -1.56 -28.42
C ASP A 46 -5.84 -1.69 -27.68
N GLN A 47 -6.45 -2.88 -27.68
CA GLN A 47 -7.71 -3.14 -26.96
C GLN A 47 -7.57 -2.97 -25.44
N VAL A 48 -6.43 -3.38 -24.88
CA VAL A 48 -6.12 -3.19 -23.46
C VAL A 48 -5.93 -1.70 -23.15
N ALA A 49 -5.23 -0.96 -24.02
CA ALA A 49 -5.04 0.47 -23.86
C ALA A 49 -6.38 1.22 -23.89
N ASP A 50 -7.25 0.92 -24.85
CA ASP A 50 -8.59 1.48 -24.96
C ASP A 50 -9.42 1.18 -23.69
N PHE A 51 -9.40 -0.06 -23.23
CA PHE A 51 -10.10 -0.45 -22.00
C PHE A 51 -9.58 0.31 -20.76
N ILE A 52 -8.27 0.50 -20.62
CA ILE A 52 -7.69 1.28 -19.52
C ILE A 52 -8.11 2.75 -19.63
N ILE A 53 -8.13 3.33 -20.83
CA ILE A 53 -8.58 4.71 -21.08
C ILE A 53 -10.06 4.85 -20.71
N GLU A 54 -10.90 3.87 -21.05
CA GLU A 54 -12.31 3.84 -20.65
C GLU A 54 -12.48 3.82 -19.13
N LEU A 55 -11.71 2.98 -18.42
CA LEU A 55 -11.71 2.95 -16.96
C LEU A 55 -11.27 4.29 -16.35
N ILE A 56 -10.23 4.91 -16.91
CA ILE A 56 -9.76 6.22 -16.46
C ILE A 56 -10.85 7.28 -16.67
N ASN A 57 -11.45 7.36 -17.86
CA ASN A 57 -12.49 8.35 -18.18
C ASN A 57 -13.80 8.10 -17.41
N ARG A 58 -14.05 6.86 -16.98
CA ARG A 58 -15.16 6.51 -16.08
C ARG A 58 -14.93 7.06 -14.68
N ASP A 59 -13.71 6.97 -14.16
CA ASP A 59 -13.42 7.26 -12.74
C ASP A 59 -12.81 8.65 -12.50
N TYR A 60 -12.22 9.26 -13.52
CA TYR A 60 -11.47 10.52 -13.45
C TYR A 60 -11.86 11.45 -14.61
N GLU A 61 -11.62 12.76 -14.45
CA GLU A 61 -11.93 13.77 -15.46
C GLU A 61 -10.98 13.72 -16.66
N SER A 62 -9.73 13.29 -16.42
CA SER A 62 -8.71 13.13 -17.45
C SER A 62 -7.62 12.17 -16.97
N VAL A 63 -6.75 11.74 -17.87
CA VAL A 63 -5.56 10.92 -17.54
C VAL A 63 -4.65 11.63 -16.52
N GLY A 64 -4.51 12.96 -16.62
CA GLY A 64 -3.70 13.74 -15.68
C GLY A 64 -4.32 13.89 -14.29
N ALA A 65 -5.62 13.60 -14.14
CA ALA A 65 -6.31 13.62 -12.86
C ALA A 65 -6.16 12.30 -12.07
N VAL A 66 -5.55 11.27 -12.67
CA VAL A 66 -5.26 10.02 -11.96
C VAL A 66 -4.21 10.31 -10.88
N PRO A 67 -4.52 10.09 -9.59
CA PRO A 67 -3.59 10.39 -8.52
C PRO A 67 -2.39 9.45 -8.57
N ALA A 68 -1.26 9.90 -8.00
CA ALA A 68 -0.08 9.07 -7.84
C ALA A 68 -0.42 7.76 -7.11
N HIS A 69 0.07 6.65 -7.65
CA HIS A 69 -0.09 5.35 -7.01
C HIS A 69 0.76 5.27 -5.74
N GLY A 70 0.21 4.69 -4.68
CA GLY A 70 0.93 4.52 -3.42
C GLY A 70 -0.01 4.16 -2.27
N ARG A 71 0.60 3.98 -1.09
CA ARG A 71 -0.13 3.50 0.09
C ARG A 71 -1.26 4.42 0.53
N TRP A 72 -1.14 5.73 0.24
CA TRP A 72 -2.20 6.71 0.48
C TRP A 72 -3.55 6.28 -0.10
N ARG A 73 -3.56 5.70 -1.30
CA ARG A 73 -4.82 5.35 -2.00
C ARG A 73 -5.57 4.21 -1.30
N SER A 74 -4.92 3.44 -0.42
CA SER A 74 -5.57 2.41 0.41
C SER A 74 -6.47 2.99 1.51
N PHE A 75 -6.39 4.30 1.77
CA PHE A 75 -7.18 5.02 2.78
C PHE A 75 -8.23 5.94 2.15
N GLU A 76 -8.47 5.80 0.84
CA GLU A 76 -9.53 6.50 0.14
C GLU A 76 -10.76 5.62 0.02
N LEU A 77 -11.91 6.10 0.51
CA LEU A 77 -13.17 5.38 0.37
C LEU A 77 -13.99 5.91 -0.80
N PRO A 78 -14.56 5.03 -1.65
CA PRO A 78 -15.43 5.48 -2.73
C PRO A 78 -16.71 6.10 -2.16
N ILE A 79 -17.06 7.32 -2.60
CA ILE A 79 -18.34 7.94 -2.26
C ILE A 79 -19.33 7.60 -3.36
N LYS A 80 -20.39 6.85 -3.02
CA LYS A 80 -21.39 6.35 -3.98
C LYS A 80 -22.12 7.43 -4.79
N SER A 81 -22.07 8.70 -4.39
CA SER A 81 -22.92 9.76 -4.94
C SER A 81 -22.29 10.62 -6.04
N LYS A 82 -20.97 10.54 -6.30
CA LYS A 82 -20.30 11.44 -7.25
C LYS A 82 -19.13 10.77 -7.98
N LYS A 83 -19.07 11.00 -9.29
CA LYS A 83 -17.90 10.72 -10.13
C LYS A 83 -16.68 11.44 -9.51
N CYS A 84 -15.54 10.78 -9.41
CA CYS A 84 -14.27 11.30 -8.89
C CYS A 84 -14.16 11.63 -7.38
N ASN A 85 -15.25 11.59 -6.59
CA ASN A 85 -15.15 11.91 -5.16
C ASN A 85 -14.89 10.67 -4.32
N LYS A 86 -13.71 10.65 -3.69
CA LYS A 86 -13.37 9.70 -2.63
C LYS A 86 -13.25 10.45 -1.32
N LYS A 87 -13.63 9.79 -0.24
CA LYS A 87 -13.39 10.28 1.12
C LYS A 87 -11.94 9.93 1.47
N ASP A 88 -11.08 10.93 1.53
CA ASP A 88 -9.68 10.78 1.92
C ASP A 88 -9.56 10.83 3.44
N LEU A 89 -9.47 9.66 4.07
CA LEU A 89 -9.41 9.55 5.52
C LEU A 89 -8.11 10.11 6.10
N ILE A 90 -7.01 10.09 5.35
CA ILE A 90 -5.74 10.67 5.80
C ILE A 90 -5.84 12.19 5.81
N ASN A 91 -6.41 12.76 4.75
CA ASN A 91 -6.61 14.20 4.70
C ASN A 91 -7.56 14.68 5.81
N GLU A 92 -8.60 13.91 6.16
CA GLU A 92 -9.45 14.23 7.32
C GLU A 92 -8.68 14.30 8.64
N HIS A 93 -7.72 13.40 8.86
CA HIS A 93 -6.84 13.45 10.03
C HIS A 93 -5.86 14.62 9.97
N ILE A 94 -5.26 14.88 8.82
CA ILE A 94 -4.35 16.01 8.62
C ILE A 94 -5.07 17.33 8.94
N GLU A 95 -6.27 17.53 8.40
CA GLU A 95 -7.03 18.76 8.66
C GLU A 95 -7.40 18.88 10.14
N LYS A 96 -7.73 17.78 10.84
CA LYS A 96 -7.95 17.80 12.29
C LYS A 96 -6.67 18.14 13.06
N TRP A 97 -5.54 17.54 12.71
CA TRP A 97 -4.27 17.78 13.40
C TRP A 97 -3.75 19.21 13.18
N LYS A 98 -4.01 19.81 12.02
CA LYS A 98 -3.68 21.23 11.77
C LYS A 98 -4.45 22.21 12.66
N LEU A 99 -5.60 21.82 13.22
CA LEU A 99 -6.34 22.66 14.17
C LEU A 99 -5.65 22.71 15.54
N ASP A 100 -4.77 21.75 15.85
CA ASP A 100 -4.00 21.74 17.07
C ASP A 100 -2.72 22.56 16.90
N VAL A 101 -2.70 23.73 17.51
CA VAL A 101 -1.57 24.69 17.46
C VAL A 101 -0.28 24.15 18.08
N SER A 102 -0.36 23.07 18.89
CA SER A 102 0.82 22.44 19.47
C SER A 102 1.55 21.51 18.48
N LEU A 103 0.90 21.12 17.39
CA LEU A 103 1.47 20.21 16.40
C LEU A 103 2.16 20.96 15.27
N SER A 104 3.42 20.62 15.05
CA SER A 104 4.17 21.11 13.89
C SER A 104 3.78 20.35 12.62
N ASN A 105 3.98 20.99 11.45
CA ASN A 105 3.83 20.31 10.16
C ASN A 105 4.74 19.08 10.02
N SER A 106 5.93 19.11 10.63
CA SER A 106 6.85 17.97 10.67
C SER A 106 6.27 16.80 11.45
N GLU A 107 5.60 17.08 12.57
CA GLU A 107 4.92 16.05 13.37
C GLU A 107 3.73 15.45 12.61
N ILE A 108 2.90 16.29 11.97
CA ILE A 108 1.81 15.82 11.09
C ILE A 108 2.35 14.90 9.98
N CYS A 109 3.45 15.29 9.34
CA CYS A 109 4.12 14.47 8.33
C CYS A 109 4.61 13.13 8.91
N ARG A 110 5.22 13.15 10.10
CA ARG A 110 5.66 11.94 10.81
C ARG A 110 4.49 10.98 11.05
N ARG A 111 3.34 11.46 11.53
CA ARG A 111 2.15 10.63 11.75
C ARG A 111 1.68 9.90 10.49
N VAL A 112 1.70 10.59 9.35
CA VAL A 112 1.33 10.00 8.05
C VAL A 112 2.34 8.94 7.62
N ILE A 113 3.64 9.23 7.77
CA ILE A 113 4.72 8.29 7.45
C ILE A 113 4.63 7.05 8.33
N ASP A 114 4.45 7.21 9.64
CA ASP A 114 4.31 6.13 10.62
C ASP A 114 3.17 5.17 10.24
N LEU A 115 1.99 5.71 9.93
CA LEU A 115 0.85 4.94 9.44
C LEU A 115 1.20 4.18 8.14
N PHE A 116 1.89 4.82 7.20
CA PHE A 116 2.22 4.18 5.93
C PHE A 116 3.22 3.05 6.12
N VAL A 117 4.26 3.26 6.91
CA VAL A 117 5.27 2.24 7.24
C VAL A 117 4.61 1.03 7.87
N VAL A 118 3.85 1.21 8.96
CA VAL A 118 3.23 0.06 9.65
C VAL A 118 2.18 -0.63 8.79
N SER A 119 1.45 0.12 7.96
CA SER A 119 0.48 -0.47 7.04
C SER A 119 1.16 -1.34 5.97
N VAL A 120 2.32 -0.94 5.43
CA VAL A 120 3.07 -1.73 4.44
C VAL A 120 3.63 -2.99 5.08
N LEU A 121 4.18 -2.88 6.29
CA LEU A 121 4.73 -4.03 7.02
C LEU A 121 3.67 -5.08 7.33
N LEU A 122 2.44 -4.66 7.67
CA LEU A 122 1.32 -5.58 7.93
C LEU A 122 0.79 -6.26 6.66
N ASP A 123 0.94 -5.63 5.49
CA ASP A 123 0.49 -6.18 4.21
C ASP A 123 1.28 -7.43 3.80
N ALA A 124 2.56 -7.50 4.21
CA ALA A 124 3.49 -8.56 3.84
C ALA A 124 3.14 -9.97 4.38
N GLY A 125 2.07 -10.13 5.17
CA GLY A 125 1.74 -11.40 5.84
C GLY A 125 0.26 -11.83 5.83
N ALA A 126 -0.66 -11.05 5.26
CA ALA A 126 -2.10 -11.27 5.47
C ALA A 126 -2.74 -12.32 4.54
N GLY A 127 -2.17 -12.54 3.35
CA GLY A 127 -2.69 -13.52 2.36
C GLY A 127 -4.00 -13.11 1.66
N SER A 128 -4.36 -13.85 0.61
CA SER A 128 -5.42 -13.45 -0.34
C SER A 128 -6.87 -13.64 0.14
N LYS A 129 -7.08 -14.36 1.24
CA LYS A 129 -8.42 -14.67 1.80
C LYS A 129 -8.88 -13.72 2.92
N TRP A 130 -8.01 -12.81 3.34
CA TRP A 130 -8.27 -11.96 4.49
C TRP A 130 -9.30 -10.84 4.17
N SER A 131 -10.11 -10.48 5.17
CA SER A 131 -11.11 -9.41 5.09
C SER A 131 -11.30 -8.73 6.44
N TYR A 132 -11.61 -7.43 6.42
CA TYR A 132 -11.92 -6.62 7.59
C TYR A 132 -13.28 -5.95 7.47
N PHE A 133 -14.04 -5.96 8.56
CA PHE A 133 -15.29 -5.22 8.68
C PHE A 133 -15.05 -3.97 9.53
N ASP A 134 -15.19 -2.81 8.92
CA ASP A 134 -15.06 -1.52 9.58
C ASP A 134 -16.42 -1.05 10.09
N LYS A 135 -16.51 -0.81 11.41
CA LYS A 135 -17.77 -0.44 12.06
C LYS A 135 -18.22 0.98 11.70
N ASP A 136 -17.26 1.89 11.54
CA ASP A 136 -17.53 3.31 11.29
C ASP A 136 -18.10 3.55 9.89
N THR A 137 -17.67 2.75 8.91
CA THR A 137 -18.18 2.80 7.52
C THR A 137 -19.24 1.74 7.24
N ASN A 138 -19.52 0.87 8.21
CA ASN A 138 -20.43 -0.28 8.13
C ASN A 138 -20.19 -1.12 6.86
N SER A 139 -18.92 -1.35 6.51
CA SER A 139 -18.50 -1.93 5.24
C SER A 139 -17.42 -2.98 5.42
N SER A 140 -17.43 -4.00 4.56
CA SER A 140 -16.40 -5.03 4.50
C SER A 140 -15.39 -4.73 3.40
N TYR A 141 -14.11 -4.73 3.75
CA TYR A 141 -12.98 -4.50 2.86
C TYR A 141 -12.12 -5.77 2.79
N LYS A 142 -11.47 -5.99 1.64
CA LYS A 142 -10.62 -7.16 1.37
C LYS A 142 -9.26 -6.70 0.88
N ARG A 143 -8.29 -7.63 0.82
CA ARG A 143 -6.94 -7.37 0.27
C ARG A 143 -6.28 -6.14 0.93
N THR A 144 -5.56 -5.35 0.15
CA THR A 144 -4.75 -4.22 0.59
C THR A 144 -5.61 -3.09 1.16
N GLU A 145 -6.81 -2.86 0.63
CA GLU A 145 -7.74 -1.84 1.15
C GLU A 145 -8.25 -2.20 2.55
N GLY A 146 -8.60 -3.47 2.78
CA GLY A 146 -9.03 -3.90 4.10
C GLY A 146 -7.89 -3.84 5.12
N LEU A 147 -6.67 -4.18 4.70
CA LEU A 147 -5.48 -4.09 5.54
C LEU A 147 -5.16 -2.65 5.88
N GLY A 148 -5.25 -1.75 4.91
CA GLY A 148 -5.17 -0.30 5.12
C GLY A 148 -6.19 0.17 6.15
N MET A 149 -7.46 -0.20 5.98
CA MET A 149 -8.53 0.20 6.90
C MET A 149 -8.33 -0.32 8.32
N ALA A 150 -8.04 -1.62 8.48
CA ALA A 150 -7.75 -2.19 9.79
C ALA A 150 -6.53 -1.49 10.43
N CYS A 151 -5.49 -1.24 9.64
CA CYS A 151 -4.29 -0.54 10.08
C CYS A 151 -4.59 0.87 10.59
N LEU A 152 -5.40 1.63 9.84
CA LEU A 152 -5.87 2.94 10.26
C LEU A 152 -6.63 2.87 11.59
N ARG A 153 -7.56 1.92 11.76
CA ARG A 153 -8.32 1.79 13.01
C ARG A 153 -7.46 1.43 14.21
N MET A 154 -6.44 0.60 14.03
CA MET A 154 -5.49 0.29 15.10
C MET A 154 -4.60 1.49 15.44
N PHE A 155 -4.20 2.27 14.44
CA PHE A 155 -3.44 3.50 14.62
C PHE A 155 -4.27 4.56 15.35
N GLU A 156 -5.53 4.75 14.97
CA GLU A 156 -6.49 5.61 15.69
C GLU A 156 -6.71 5.16 17.13
N ALA A 157 -6.70 3.85 17.38
CA ALA A 157 -6.83 3.27 18.72
C ALA A 157 -5.51 3.29 19.54
N GLY A 158 -4.41 3.81 18.99
CA GLY A 158 -3.12 3.89 19.68
C GLY A 158 -2.41 2.56 19.89
N ILE A 159 -2.78 1.50 19.16
CA ILE A 159 -2.22 0.14 19.34
C ILE A 159 -0.71 0.11 19.09
N PHE A 160 -0.19 1.02 18.26
CA PHE A 160 1.23 1.13 17.94
C PHE A 160 2.00 2.11 18.83
N SER A 161 1.34 2.75 19.79
CA SER A 161 1.92 3.78 20.64
C SER A 161 2.20 3.25 22.05
N CYS A 162 3.38 3.58 22.58
CA CYS A 162 3.72 3.39 23.99
C CYS A 162 3.11 4.48 24.88
N GLN A 163 2.56 5.55 24.31
CA GLN A 163 2.09 6.74 25.01
C GLN A 163 0.57 6.87 24.86
N PRO A 164 -0.21 6.65 25.94
CA PRO A 164 -1.67 6.76 25.88
C PRO A 164 -2.18 8.12 25.39
N ASP A 165 -1.45 9.20 25.68
CA ASP A 165 -1.81 10.57 25.31
C ASP A 165 -1.41 10.93 23.86
N SER A 166 -0.70 10.05 23.16
CA SER A 166 -0.27 10.24 21.78
C SER A 166 -0.58 8.98 20.95
N PRO A 167 -1.86 8.76 20.57
CA PRO A 167 -2.27 7.54 19.87
C PRO A 167 -1.72 7.46 18.45
N PHE A 168 -1.51 8.61 17.80
CA PHE A 168 -1.10 8.70 16.40
C PHE A 168 0.43 8.64 16.23
N GLN A 169 1.09 7.64 16.82
CA GLN A 169 2.52 7.38 16.62
C GLN A 169 2.79 5.89 16.56
N VAL A 170 3.92 5.51 15.97
CA VAL A 170 4.37 4.12 15.91
C VAL A 170 5.72 3.99 16.63
N ASP A 171 5.71 3.32 17.78
CA ASP A 171 6.92 3.01 18.54
C ASP A 171 7.45 1.63 18.14
N ALA A 172 8.75 1.55 17.80
CA ALA A 172 9.38 0.33 17.31
C ALA A 172 9.25 -0.86 18.29
N SER A 173 9.27 -0.60 19.60
CA SER A 173 9.11 -1.60 20.66
C SER A 173 7.75 -2.31 20.64
N ILE A 174 6.72 -1.69 20.06
CA ILE A 174 5.35 -2.24 19.96
C ILE A 174 5.00 -2.63 18.52
N ALA A 175 5.50 -1.89 17.53
CA ALA A 175 5.25 -2.17 16.11
C ALA A 175 5.76 -3.55 15.67
N PHE A 176 6.85 -4.03 16.30
CA PHE A 176 7.43 -5.35 16.05
C PHE A 176 7.15 -6.33 17.20
N ILE A 177 5.90 -6.49 17.59
CA ILE A 177 5.52 -7.64 18.42
C ILE A 177 5.60 -8.90 17.54
N PRO A 178 6.44 -9.91 17.89
CA PRO A 178 6.49 -11.15 17.14
C PRO A 178 5.09 -11.78 17.04
N THR A 179 4.75 -12.33 15.87
CA THR A 179 3.41 -12.89 15.57
C THR A 179 2.88 -13.90 16.59
N THR A 180 3.73 -14.44 17.46
CA THR A 180 3.39 -15.31 18.59
C THR A 180 2.57 -14.64 19.69
N ASN A 181 2.57 -13.30 19.80
CA ASN A 181 1.84 -12.56 20.83
C ASN A 181 0.58 -11.84 20.31
N LEU A 182 0.25 -11.95 19.01
CA LEU A 182 -0.92 -11.31 18.42
C LEU A 182 -2.26 -11.95 18.82
N THR A 183 -2.24 -13.08 19.52
CA THR A 183 -3.43 -13.80 19.99
C THR A 183 -3.93 -13.32 21.36
N THR A 184 -3.16 -12.54 22.12
CA THR A 184 -3.55 -12.15 23.47
C THR A 184 -4.21 -10.78 23.51
N SER A 185 -5.52 -10.82 23.77
CA SER A 185 -6.48 -9.79 24.20
C SER A 185 -6.72 -8.51 23.38
N TYR A 186 -5.76 -7.86 22.72
CA TYR A 186 -6.02 -6.56 22.05
C TYR A 186 -6.22 -6.65 20.53
N ASN A 187 -5.60 -7.61 19.84
CA ASN A 187 -5.58 -7.67 18.38
C ASN A 187 -6.61 -8.62 17.75
N SER A 188 -7.33 -9.43 18.54
CA SER A 188 -8.26 -10.44 17.99
C SER A 188 -9.46 -9.83 17.24
N SER A 189 -9.78 -8.56 17.52
CA SER A 189 -10.84 -7.78 16.86
C SER A 189 -10.43 -7.28 15.48
N TYR A 190 -9.14 -6.99 15.26
CA TYR A 190 -8.61 -6.43 14.01
C TYR A 190 -7.92 -7.47 13.13
N PHE A 191 -7.25 -8.47 13.72
CA PHE A 191 -6.60 -9.56 13.02
C PHE A 191 -7.03 -10.92 13.57
N LYS A 192 -7.84 -11.64 12.78
CA LYS A 192 -7.91 -13.11 12.85
C LYS A 192 -7.00 -13.68 11.77
N LEU A 193 -5.72 -13.82 12.09
CA LEU A 193 -4.78 -14.56 11.25
C LEU A 193 -5.14 -16.05 11.33
N LYS A 194 -6.03 -16.53 10.45
CA LYS A 194 -6.15 -17.96 10.19
C LYS A 194 -4.94 -18.37 9.36
N ARG A 195 -3.92 -18.92 10.00
CA ARG A 195 -2.92 -19.73 9.28
C ARG A 195 -3.67 -20.91 8.65
N SER A 196 -3.55 -21.05 7.33
CA SER A 196 -3.99 -22.23 6.59
C SER A 196 -3.08 -23.40 6.89
#